data_AF-A0A250F1Q4-F1
#
_entry.id   AF-A0A250F1Q4-F1
#
_cell.length_a   1.000
_cell.length_b   1.000
_cell.length_c   1.000
_cell.angle_alpha   90.00
_cell.angle_beta   90.00
_cell.angle_gamma   90.00
#
_symmetry.space_group_name_H-M   'P 1'
#
loop_
_entity.id
_entity.type
_entity.pdbx_description
1 polymer ?
#
loop_
_entity_poly.entity_id
_entity_poly.type
_entity_poly.pdbx_seq_one_letter_code
_entity_poly.pdbx_strand_id
1 'polypeptide(L)'
;MKLSNIFINALRLVQATFGIHLLGALLLFVVVFTIYALLLTTIWGMPIEGIVELSKNPERLTAYVNQPHFLIKFWFFCLLIDGIITPFTAGVYKNYAEVIAGSRPSFRNLFAYYHVRETNDILGHVILQMCLKTLVSVGAIAIGTAALGLALTTIISLVFVLTVPIIVLEGKSLFRAMGHSYQRIMTAPFTALIVAAFGMVCLLIGLFAFGIGVTVTYSYLLAGIFSIYQATSNK
;
A
#
# COMPACT_ATOMS: atom_id res chain seq x y z
N MET A 1 -0.37 -23.24 7.69
CA MET A 1 -0.69 -22.53 6.43
C MET A 1 0.36 -22.93 5.41
N LYS A 2 0.03 -23.62 4.32
CA LYS A 2 1.04 -24.05 3.35
C LYS A 2 1.36 -22.89 2.41
N LEU A 3 2.63 -22.50 2.34
CA LEU A 3 3.11 -21.38 1.51
C LEU A 3 2.80 -21.59 0.02
N SER A 4 2.92 -22.83 -0.47
CA SER A 4 2.55 -23.19 -1.85
C SER A 4 1.10 -22.85 -2.19
N ASN A 5 0.17 -23.10 -1.26
CA ASN A 5 -1.24 -22.81 -1.48
C ASN A 5 -1.51 -21.30 -1.58
N ILE A 6 -0.77 -20.49 -0.81
CA ILE A 6 -0.86 -19.03 -0.89
C ILE A 6 -0.43 -18.54 -2.27
N PHE A 7 0.72 -19.01 -2.77
CA PHE A 7 1.21 -18.58 -4.09
C PHE A 7 0.32 -19.07 -5.24
N ILE A 8 -0.16 -20.32 -5.20
CA ILE A 8 -1.08 -20.85 -6.21
C ILE A 8 -2.38 -20.01 -6.24
N ASN A 9 -2.92 -19.69 -5.07
CA ASN A 9 -4.13 -18.88 -4.98
C ASN A 9 -3.90 -17.45 -5.47
N ALA A 10 -2.78 -16.83 -5.07
CA ALA A 10 -2.41 -15.49 -5.52
C ALA A 10 -2.27 -15.44 -7.05
N LEU A 11 -1.60 -16.42 -7.66
CA LEU A 11 -1.47 -16.53 -9.12
C LEU A 11 -2.84 -16.62 -9.80
N ARG A 12 -3.73 -17.50 -9.31
CA ARG A 12 -5.08 -17.66 -9.83
C ARG A 12 -5.87 -16.35 -9.77
N LEU A 13 -5.78 -15.63 -8.64
CA LEU A 13 -6.48 -14.36 -8.45
C LEU A 13 -5.94 -13.27 -9.39
N VAL A 14 -4.62 -13.16 -9.55
CA VAL A 14 -4.01 -12.22 -10.50
C VAL A 14 -4.49 -12.51 -11.92
N GLN A 15 -4.43 -13.77 -12.36
CA GLN A 15 -4.89 -14.15 -13.71
C GLN A 15 -6.37 -13.84 -13.93
N ALA A 16 -7.22 -14.14 -12.96
CA ALA A 16 -8.67 -13.93 -13.07
C ALA A 16 -9.04 -12.44 -13.12
N THR A 17 -8.24 -11.56 -12.54
CA THR A 17 -8.56 -10.13 -12.37
C THR A 17 -7.73 -9.19 -13.23
N PHE A 18 -6.69 -9.71 -13.91
CA PHE A 18 -5.65 -8.95 -14.59
C PHE A 18 -6.17 -7.78 -15.42
N GLY A 19 -7.08 -8.02 -16.37
CA GLY A 19 -7.54 -6.97 -17.29
C GLY A 19 -8.27 -5.83 -16.57
N ILE A 20 -9.14 -6.16 -15.60
CA ILE A 20 -9.90 -5.17 -14.84
C ILE A 20 -8.99 -4.37 -13.90
N HIS A 21 -8.07 -5.05 -13.21
CA HIS A 21 -7.15 -4.40 -12.28
C HIS A 21 -6.12 -3.53 -13.02
N LEU A 22 -5.61 -3.98 -14.18
CA LEU A 22 -4.72 -3.19 -15.03
C LEU A 22 -5.40 -1.91 -15.50
N LEU A 23 -6.63 -2.00 -16.03
CA LEU A 23 -7.37 -0.82 -16.46
C LEU A 23 -7.63 0.15 -15.30
N GLY A 24 -8.05 -0.37 -14.14
CA GLY A 24 -8.28 0.45 -12.96
C GLY A 24 -7.02 1.12 -12.44
N ALA A 25 -5.89 0.40 -12.45
CA ALA A 25 -4.61 0.94 -12.02
C ALA A 25 -4.05 1.99 -13.00
N LEU A 26 -4.27 1.84 -14.31
CA LEU A 26 -3.94 2.87 -15.30
C LEU A 26 -4.75 4.15 -15.07
N LEU A 27 -6.05 4.03 -14.80
CA LEU A 27 -6.88 5.18 -14.46
C LEU A 27 -6.40 5.85 -13.16
N LEU A 28 -6.13 5.05 -12.12
CA LEU A 28 -5.61 5.54 -10.85
C LEU A 28 -4.27 6.25 -11.02
N PHE A 29 -3.38 5.70 -11.85
CA PHE A 29 -2.10 6.33 -12.19
C PHE A 29 -2.30 7.70 -12.83
N VAL A 30 -3.21 7.83 -13.80
CA VAL A 30 -3.52 9.13 -14.42
C VAL A 30 -4.01 10.14 -13.38
N VAL A 31 -4.89 9.72 -12.47
CA VAL A 31 -5.41 10.59 -11.39
C VAL A 31 -4.28 11.03 -10.46
N VAL A 32 -3.48 10.10 -9.94
CA VAL A 32 -2.36 10.37 -9.03
C VAL A 32 -1.30 11.24 -9.71
N PHE A 33 -0.95 10.95 -10.95
CA PHE A 33 0.01 11.73 -11.72
C PHE A 33 -0.48 13.16 -11.95
N THR A 34 -1.77 13.34 -12.28
CA THR A 34 -2.37 14.66 -12.44
C THR A 34 -2.32 15.45 -11.13
N ILE A 35 -2.67 14.83 -10.00
CA ILE A 35 -2.57 15.47 -8.68
C ILE A 35 -1.12 15.86 -8.36
N TYR A 36 -0.16 14.97 -8.64
CA TYR A 36 1.26 15.28 -8.46
C TYR A 36 1.69 16.47 -9.32
N ALA A 37 1.34 16.49 -10.61
CA ALA A 37 1.68 17.57 -11.52
C ALA A 37 1.10 18.92 -11.05
N LEU A 38 -0.15 18.93 -10.56
CA LEU A 38 -0.79 20.12 -10.02
C LEU A 38 -0.15 20.62 -8.72
N LEU A 39 0.33 19.71 -7.88
CA LEU A 39 0.93 20.04 -6.58
C LEU A 39 2.46 20.17 -6.63
N LEU A 40 3.10 19.93 -7.78
CA LEU A 40 4.55 19.85 -7.92
C LEU A 40 5.25 21.06 -7.30
N THR A 41 4.92 22.28 -7.75
CA THR A 41 5.54 23.51 -7.24
C THR A 41 5.21 23.78 -5.77
N THR A 42 4.07 23.29 -5.28
CA THR A 42 3.67 23.43 -3.87
C THR A 42 4.53 22.52 -2.97
N ILE A 43 4.67 21.25 -3.36
CA ILE A 43 5.48 20.23 -2.67
C ILE A 43 6.93 20.70 -2.62
N TRP A 44 7.46 21.08 -3.79
CA TRP A 44 8.84 21.52 -3.93
C TRP A 44 9.04 22.94 -3.42
N GLY A 45 8.02 23.77 -3.24
CA GLY A 45 8.14 25.14 -2.76
C GLY A 45 8.90 26.09 -3.71
N MET A 46 9.02 25.73 -4.99
CA MET A 46 9.75 26.48 -6.00
C MET A 46 9.15 26.25 -7.40
N PRO A 47 9.38 27.17 -8.35
CA PRO A 47 8.94 26.98 -9.73
C PRO A 47 9.74 25.86 -10.42
N ILE A 48 9.22 25.38 -11.55
CA ILE A 48 9.76 24.20 -12.27
C ILE A 48 11.23 24.43 -12.66
N GLU A 49 11.58 25.65 -13.09
CA GLU A 49 12.94 26.02 -13.47
C GLU A 49 13.91 25.82 -12.30
N GLY A 50 13.49 26.18 -11.08
CA GLY A 50 14.27 25.97 -9.86
C GLY A 50 14.45 24.49 -9.52
N ILE A 51 13.43 23.66 -9.76
CA ILE A 51 13.52 22.20 -9.56
C ILE A 51 14.53 21.59 -10.55
N VAL A 52 14.46 22.01 -11.82
CA VAL A 52 15.38 21.55 -12.88
C VAL A 52 16.82 21.98 -12.61
N GLU A 53 17.02 23.18 -12.07
CA GLU A 53 18.36 23.63 -11.67
C GLU A 53 18.87 22.83 -10.46
N LEU A 54 18.04 22.63 -9.45
CA LEU A 54 18.38 21.84 -8.26
C LEU A 54 18.73 20.38 -8.63
N SER A 55 18.01 19.78 -9.58
CA SER A 55 18.27 18.38 -10.00
C SER A 55 19.61 18.19 -10.68
N LYS A 56 20.25 19.26 -11.17
CA LYS A 56 21.60 19.20 -11.77
C LYS A 56 22.70 19.09 -10.72
N ASN A 57 22.42 19.33 -9.44
CA ASN A 57 23.38 19.24 -8.36
C ASN A 57 22.89 18.24 -7.27
N PRO A 58 23.39 16.99 -7.29
CA PRO A 58 22.96 15.94 -6.35
C PRO A 58 23.15 16.29 -4.87
N GLU A 59 24.22 17.01 -4.51
CA GLU A 59 24.49 17.40 -3.13
C GLU A 59 23.47 18.43 -2.64
N ARG A 60 23.21 19.49 -3.43
CA ARG A 60 22.17 20.48 -3.10
C ARG A 60 20.79 19.83 -3.06
N LEU A 61 20.49 18.92 -3.99
CA LEU A 61 19.23 18.18 -4.00
C LEU A 61 19.06 17.37 -2.71
N THR A 62 20.10 16.62 -2.32
CA THR A 62 20.10 15.82 -1.09
C THR A 62 19.93 16.69 0.15
N ALA A 63 20.64 17.83 0.22
CA ALA A 63 20.49 18.77 1.31
C ALA A 63 19.06 19.34 1.36
N TYR A 64 18.46 19.66 0.22
CA TYR A 64 17.12 20.22 0.12
C TYR A 64 16.02 19.24 0.57
N VAL A 65 16.04 18.00 0.06
CA VAL A 65 14.99 17.01 0.39
C VAL A 65 15.02 16.56 1.85
N ASN A 66 16.14 16.81 2.55
CA ASN A 66 16.27 16.56 3.98
C ASN A 66 15.83 17.74 4.86
N GLN A 67 15.43 18.87 4.26
CA GLN A 67 14.94 20.02 5.03
C GLN A 67 13.54 19.74 5.59
N PRO A 68 13.25 20.14 6.85
CA PRO A 68 11.97 19.86 7.50
C PRO A 68 10.75 20.33 6.70
N HIS A 69 10.82 21.50 6.07
CA HIS A 69 9.68 22.04 5.32
C HIS A 69 9.35 21.22 4.06
N PHE A 70 10.36 20.66 3.38
CA PHE A 70 10.14 19.76 2.24
C PHE A 70 9.55 18.44 2.74
N LEU A 71 10.16 17.85 3.78
CA LEU A 71 9.72 16.58 4.35
C LEU A 71 8.26 16.61 4.82
N ILE A 72 7.85 17.69 5.51
CA ILE A 72 6.46 17.85 5.97
C ILE A 72 5.48 17.88 4.78
N LYS A 73 5.76 18.70 3.76
CA LYS A 73 4.93 18.80 2.56
C LYS A 73 4.86 17.48 1.81
N PHE A 74 6.01 16.82 1.65
CA PHE A 74 6.10 15.52 1.00
C PHE A 74 5.33 14.45 1.77
N TRP A 75 5.39 14.43 3.10
CA TRP A 75 4.61 13.53 3.94
C TRP A 75 3.11 13.73 3.79
N PHE A 76 2.62 14.98 3.81
CA PHE A 76 1.20 15.26 3.56
C PHE A 76 0.78 14.85 2.14
N PHE A 77 1.65 15.03 1.16
CA PHE A 77 1.42 14.55 -0.19
C PHE A 77 1.32 13.01 -0.24
N CYS A 78 2.26 12.29 0.38
CA CYS A 78 2.19 10.83 0.49
C CYS A 78 0.90 10.37 1.19
N LEU A 79 0.50 11.05 2.27
CA LEU A 79 -0.76 10.76 2.97
C LEU A 79 -1.98 10.95 2.07
N LEU A 80 -2.00 12.00 1.26
CA LEU A 80 -3.05 12.24 0.27
C LEU A 80 -3.09 11.10 -0.75
N ILE A 81 -1.94 10.70 -1.30
CA ILE A 81 -1.85 9.62 -2.27
C ILE A 81 -2.29 8.28 -1.65
N ASP A 82 -1.85 7.95 -0.43
CA ASP A 82 -2.29 6.74 0.29
C ASP A 82 -3.80 6.77 0.57
N GLY A 83 -4.36 7.95 0.87
CA GLY A 83 -5.80 8.16 1.04
C GLY A 83 -6.60 7.89 -0.25
N ILE A 84 -5.99 8.05 -1.42
CA ILE A 84 -6.60 7.73 -2.72
C ILE A 84 -6.38 6.25 -3.04
N ILE A 85 -5.16 5.73 -2.89
CA ILE A 85 -4.83 4.36 -3.29
C ILE A 85 -5.50 3.32 -2.39
N THR A 86 -5.62 3.56 -1.09
CA THR A 86 -6.09 2.53 -0.15
C THR A 86 -7.55 2.11 -0.36
N PRO A 87 -8.51 3.04 -0.60
CA PRO A 87 -9.86 2.68 -1.06
C PRO A 87 -9.90 1.86 -2.36
N PHE A 88 -9.01 2.16 -3.31
CA PHE A 88 -8.87 1.34 -4.52
C PHE A 88 -8.37 -0.07 -4.20
N THR A 89 -7.37 -0.20 -3.32
CA THR A 89 -6.88 -1.50 -2.82
C THR A 89 -7.97 -2.30 -2.11
N ALA A 90 -8.84 -1.64 -1.35
CA ALA A 90 -10.04 -2.27 -0.79
C ALA A 90 -10.97 -2.84 -1.89
N GLY A 91 -11.16 -2.09 -2.98
CA GLY A 91 -11.90 -2.55 -4.15
C GLY A 91 -11.26 -3.75 -4.86
N VAL A 92 -9.93 -3.82 -4.88
CA VAL A 92 -9.17 -4.99 -5.35
C VAL A 92 -9.50 -6.22 -4.52
N TYR A 93 -9.51 -6.12 -3.18
CA TYR A 93 -9.88 -7.23 -2.30
C TYR A 93 -11.32 -7.70 -2.49
N LYS A 94 -12.25 -6.78 -2.74
CA LYS A 94 -13.64 -7.13 -3.09
C LYS A 94 -13.71 -7.95 -4.38
N ASN A 95 -12.96 -7.56 -5.41
CA ASN A 95 -12.88 -8.34 -6.65
C ASN A 95 -12.30 -9.74 -6.41
N TYR A 96 -11.28 -9.88 -5.57
CA TYR A 96 -10.77 -11.22 -5.21
C TYR A 96 -11.81 -12.07 -4.48
N ALA A 97 -12.56 -11.50 -3.54
CA ALA A 97 -13.64 -12.21 -2.86
C ALA A 97 -14.73 -12.68 -3.82
N GLU A 98 -15.11 -11.84 -4.79
CA GLU A 98 -16.08 -12.22 -5.83
C GLU A 98 -15.56 -13.34 -6.73
N VAL A 99 -14.29 -13.31 -7.13
CA VAL A 99 -13.67 -14.40 -7.92
C VAL A 99 -13.67 -15.71 -7.14
N ILE A 100 -13.38 -15.69 -5.84
CA ILE A 100 -13.48 -16.88 -4.98
C ILE A 100 -14.93 -17.39 -4.91
N ALA A 101 -15.91 -16.50 -4.88
CA ALA A 101 -17.33 -16.84 -4.91
C ALA A 101 -17.84 -17.27 -6.30
N GLY A 102 -16.97 -17.38 -7.31
CA GLY A 102 -17.33 -17.79 -8.67
C GLY A 102 -17.92 -16.67 -9.55
N SER A 103 -17.89 -15.42 -9.08
CA SER A 103 -18.33 -14.24 -9.82
C SER A 103 -17.19 -13.64 -10.65
N ARG A 104 -17.54 -12.80 -11.63
CA ARG A 104 -16.55 -12.10 -12.47
C ARG A 104 -16.11 -10.80 -11.78
N PRO A 105 -14.82 -10.42 -11.88
CA PRO A 105 -14.37 -9.13 -11.37
C PRO A 105 -15.03 -7.99 -12.14
N SER A 106 -15.29 -6.88 -11.46
CA SER A 106 -15.90 -5.70 -12.06
C SER A 106 -15.06 -4.45 -11.82
N PHE A 107 -15.10 -3.55 -12.80
CA PHE A 107 -14.49 -2.23 -12.67
C PHE A 107 -15.16 -1.40 -11.58
N ARG A 108 -16.49 -1.53 -11.43
CA ARG A 108 -17.26 -0.86 -10.37
C ARG A 108 -16.75 -1.19 -8.97
N ASN A 109 -16.33 -2.43 -8.72
CA ASN A 109 -15.84 -2.83 -7.41
C ASN A 109 -14.54 -2.12 -7.00
N LEU A 110 -13.68 -1.77 -7.98
CA LEU A 110 -12.43 -1.07 -7.70
C LEU A 110 -12.66 0.31 -7.06
N PHE A 111 -13.80 0.93 -7.33
CA PHE A 111 -14.14 2.26 -6.82
C PHE A 111 -15.28 2.24 -5.80
N ALA A 112 -15.71 1.05 -5.35
CA ALA A 112 -16.84 0.91 -4.44
C ALA A 112 -16.60 1.58 -3.07
N TYR A 113 -15.34 1.67 -2.63
CA TYR A 113 -14.99 2.14 -1.29
C TYR A 113 -14.62 3.63 -1.20
N TYR A 114 -14.98 4.45 -2.19
CA TYR A 114 -14.79 5.91 -2.12
C TYR A 114 -16.00 6.67 -1.53
N HIS A 115 -17.17 6.03 -1.44
CA HIS A 115 -18.43 6.68 -1.07
C HIS A 115 -19.23 5.93 0.01
N VAL A 116 -18.59 5.01 0.74
CA VAL A 116 -19.26 4.12 1.70
C VAL A 116 -18.77 4.37 3.12
N ARG A 117 -19.48 3.81 4.10
CA ARG A 117 -19.18 4.05 5.52
C ARG A 117 -17.78 3.54 5.90
N GLU A 118 -17.38 2.42 5.31
CA GLU A 118 -16.09 1.76 5.54
C GLU A 118 -14.91 2.64 5.08
N THR A 119 -15.13 3.63 4.20
CA THR A 119 -14.11 4.59 3.78
C THR A 119 -13.49 5.31 4.98
N ASN A 120 -14.29 5.62 6.01
CA ASN A 120 -13.78 6.27 7.23
C ASN A 120 -12.79 5.38 7.99
N ASP A 121 -13.08 4.09 8.10
CA ASP A 121 -12.18 3.13 8.76
C ASP A 121 -10.92 2.89 7.92
N ILE A 122 -11.05 2.87 6.58
CA ILE A 122 -9.91 2.76 5.65
C ILE A 122 -8.98 3.98 5.76
N LEU A 123 -9.52 5.19 5.72
CA LEU A 123 -8.73 6.42 5.85
C LEU A 123 -8.15 6.55 7.26
N GLY A 124 -8.90 6.15 8.28
CA GLY A 124 -8.42 6.07 9.65
C GLY A 124 -7.23 5.13 9.79
N HIS A 125 -7.25 3.98 9.10
CA HIS A 125 -6.10 3.07 9.03
C HIS A 125 -4.88 3.74 8.41
N VAL A 126 -5.04 4.44 7.28
CA VAL A 126 -3.94 5.14 6.61
C VAL A 126 -3.28 6.15 7.54
N ILE A 127 -4.08 7.03 8.16
CA ILE A 127 -3.59 8.06 9.08
C ILE A 127 -2.91 7.44 10.29
N LEU A 128 -3.58 6.48 10.95
CA LEU A 128 -3.05 5.86 12.17
C LEU A 128 -1.75 5.11 11.89
N GLN A 129 -1.69 4.37 10.79
CA GLN A 129 -0.49 3.65 10.39
C GLN A 129 0.67 4.60 10.08
N MET A 130 0.41 5.73 9.42
CA MET A 130 1.42 6.77 9.20
C MET A 130 1.92 7.34 10.54
N CYS A 131 1.02 7.73 11.44
CA CYS A 131 1.38 8.26 12.77
C CYS A 131 2.23 7.28 13.57
N LEU A 132 1.84 5.99 13.62
CA LEU A 132 2.58 4.92 14.29
C LEU A 132 3.99 4.78 13.72
N LYS A 133 4.12 4.73 12.39
CA LYS A 133 5.41 4.57 11.72
C LYS A 133 6.31 5.78 11.96
N THR A 134 5.77 7.00 11.85
CA THR A 134 6.52 8.23 12.08
C THR A 134 7.00 8.31 13.53
N LEU A 135 6.14 8.00 14.51
CA LEU A 135 6.50 8.02 15.93
C LEU A 135 7.66 7.05 16.22
N VAL A 136 7.60 5.84 15.66
CA VAL A 136 8.66 4.85 15.81
C VAL A 136 9.94 5.27 15.10
N SER A 137 9.86 5.79 13.87
CA SER A 137 11.04 6.27 13.14
C SER A 137 11.74 7.42 13.86
N VAL A 138 10.99 8.42 14.34
CA VAL A 138 11.54 9.56 15.09
C VAL A 138 12.16 9.08 16.41
N GLY A 139 11.48 8.20 17.13
CA GLY A 139 12.01 7.60 18.37
C GLY A 139 13.33 6.84 18.12
N ALA A 140 13.40 6.05 17.05
CA ALA A 140 14.60 5.31 16.69
C ALA A 140 15.77 6.22 16.27
N ILE A 141 15.49 7.32 15.56
CA ILE A 141 16.49 8.34 15.22
C ILE A 141 17.01 9.01 16.49
N ALA A 142 16.15 9.33 17.46
CA ALA A 142 16.53 9.98 18.71
C ALA A 142 17.52 9.13 19.55
N ILE A 143 17.42 7.80 19.48
CA ILE A 143 18.36 6.88 20.13
C ILE A 143 19.53 6.46 19.22
N GLY A 144 19.70 7.10 18.06
CA GLY A 144 20.84 6.92 17.16
C GLY A 144 20.79 5.67 16.27
N THR A 145 19.61 5.05 16.06
CA THR A 145 19.50 3.77 15.34
C THR A 145 18.47 3.80 14.21
N ALA A 146 18.83 4.41 13.07
CA ALA A 146 17.96 4.43 11.88
C ALA A 146 17.54 3.02 11.40
N ALA A 147 18.43 2.03 11.51
CA ALA A 147 18.15 0.64 11.14
C ALA A 147 17.03 0.02 12.01
N LEU A 148 16.99 0.35 13.31
CA LEU A 148 15.93 -0.12 14.21
C LEU A 148 14.58 0.50 13.83
N GLY A 149 14.57 1.78 13.47
CA GLY A 149 13.37 2.46 12.97
C GLY A 149 12.81 1.79 11.71
N LEU A 150 13.67 1.46 10.76
CA LEU A 150 13.29 0.72 9.55
C LEU A 150 12.70 -0.67 9.88
N ALA A 151 13.35 -1.41 10.79
CA ALA A 151 12.90 -2.74 11.19
C ALA A 151 11.51 -2.68 11.86
N LEU A 152 11.32 -1.78 12.82
CA LEU A 152 10.07 -1.64 13.56
C LEU A 152 8.92 -1.15 12.66
N THR A 153 9.16 -0.21 11.76
CA THR A 153 8.15 0.25 10.78
C THR A 153 7.75 -0.85 9.80
N THR A 154 8.69 -1.73 9.44
CA THR A 154 8.41 -2.93 8.63
C THR A 154 7.54 -3.92 9.40
N ILE A 155 7.85 -4.18 10.67
CA ILE A 155 7.05 -5.05 11.55
C ILE A 155 5.62 -4.50 11.70
N ILE A 156 5.46 -3.19 11.93
CA ILE A 156 4.14 -2.54 12.01
C ILE A 156 3.35 -2.78 10.72
N SER A 157 3.99 -2.59 9.56
CA SER A 157 3.35 -2.83 8.25
C SER A 157 2.89 -4.27 8.10
N LEU A 158 3.73 -5.23 8.53
CA LEU A 158 3.43 -6.66 8.44
C LEU A 158 2.27 -7.06 9.36
N VAL A 159 2.29 -6.59 10.60
CA VAL A 159 1.27 -6.90 11.61
C VAL A 159 -0.11 -6.39 11.20
N PHE A 160 -0.18 -5.21 10.59
CA PHE A 160 -1.44 -4.57 10.19
C PHE A 160 -1.80 -4.77 8.72
N VAL A 161 -1.09 -5.64 7.99
CA VAL A 161 -1.28 -5.87 6.55
C VAL A 161 -2.69 -6.37 6.19
N LEU A 162 -3.39 -7.05 7.12
CA LEU A 162 -4.75 -7.56 6.90
C LEU A 162 -5.85 -6.59 7.34
N THR A 163 -5.50 -5.39 7.83
CA THR A 163 -6.50 -4.45 8.36
C THR A 163 -7.53 -4.07 7.30
N VAL A 164 -7.08 -3.66 6.11
CA VAL A 164 -7.97 -3.27 5.00
C VAL A 164 -8.88 -4.41 4.55
N PRO A 165 -8.40 -5.64 4.22
CA PRO A 165 -9.30 -6.72 3.84
C PRO A 165 -10.29 -7.10 4.96
N ILE A 166 -9.88 -7.03 6.23
CA ILE A 166 -10.80 -7.29 7.37
C ILE A 166 -11.88 -6.20 7.48
N ILE A 167 -11.55 -4.91 7.30
CA ILE A 167 -12.54 -3.83 7.30
C ILE A 167 -13.60 -4.10 6.23
N VAL A 168 -13.17 -4.38 5.00
CA VAL A 168 -14.07 -4.39 3.84
C VAL A 168 -14.79 -5.71 3.59
N LEU A 169 -14.22 -6.84 4.05
CA LEU A 169 -14.81 -8.16 3.86
C LEU A 169 -15.56 -8.66 5.10
N GLU A 170 -15.21 -8.17 6.29
CA GLU A 170 -15.87 -8.57 7.55
C GLU A 170 -16.66 -7.42 8.20
N GLY A 171 -16.64 -6.21 7.63
CA GLY A 171 -17.39 -5.06 8.14
C GLY A 171 -16.95 -4.62 9.54
N LYS A 172 -15.68 -4.87 9.92
CA LYS A 172 -15.17 -4.50 11.25
C LYS A 172 -14.69 -3.05 11.27
N SER A 173 -14.94 -2.36 12.37
CA SER A 173 -14.37 -1.03 12.64
C SER A 173 -12.85 -1.08 12.74
N LEU A 174 -12.17 0.04 12.47
CA LEU A 174 -10.72 0.17 12.42
C LEU A 174 -9.96 -0.59 13.52
N PHE A 175 -10.19 -0.26 14.79
CA PHE A 175 -9.42 -0.85 15.90
C PHE A 175 -9.66 -2.36 16.05
N ARG A 176 -10.88 -2.83 15.77
CA ARG A 176 -11.17 -4.27 15.77
C ARG A 176 -10.47 -4.95 14.60
N ALA A 177 -10.49 -4.35 13.41
CA ALA A 177 -9.79 -4.89 12.25
C ALA A 177 -8.27 -4.98 12.48
N MET A 178 -7.65 -3.97 13.10
CA MET A 178 -6.24 -3.99 13.46
C MET A 178 -5.92 -5.09 14.49
N GLY A 179 -6.76 -5.25 15.52
CA GLY A 179 -6.61 -6.33 16.50
C GLY A 179 -6.71 -7.73 15.86
N HIS A 180 -7.68 -7.93 14.97
CA HIS A 180 -7.82 -9.17 14.21
C HIS A 180 -6.65 -9.40 13.24
N SER A 181 -6.13 -8.34 12.59
CA SER A 181 -4.94 -8.43 11.74
C SER A 181 -3.75 -8.93 12.53
N TYR A 182 -3.48 -8.33 13.70
CA TYR A 182 -2.42 -8.76 14.61
C TYR A 182 -2.59 -10.24 14.99
N GLN A 183 -3.77 -10.62 15.51
CA GLN A 183 -4.03 -11.99 15.95
C GLN A 183 -3.78 -13.00 14.83
N ARG A 184 -4.26 -12.72 13.61
CA ARG A 184 -4.11 -13.63 12.47
C ARG A 184 -2.67 -13.73 11.97
N ILE A 185 -1.97 -12.59 11.83
CA ILE A 185 -0.58 -12.57 11.37
C ILE A 185 0.35 -13.26 12.38
N MET A 186 0.11 -13.09 13.68
CA MET A 186 0.91 -13.74 14.73
C MET A 186 0.79 -15.27 14.75
N THR A 187 -0.20 -15.87 14.09
CA THR A 187 -0.26 -17.33 13.93
C THR A 187 0.76 -17.89 12.93
N ALA A 188 1.25 -17.06 12.01
CA ALA A 188 2.20 -17.47 10.96
C ALA A 188 3.05 -16.29 10.45
N PRO A 189 3.81 -15.60 11.32
CA PRO A 189 4.49 -14.34 10.97
C PRO A 189 5.53 -14.50 9.87
N PHE A 190 6.28 -15.62 9.86
CA PHE A 190 7.28 -15.90 8.83
C PHE A 190 6.64 -16.15 7.45
N THR A 191 5.45 -16.76 7.40
CA THR A 191 4.74 -16.94 6.13
C THR A 191 4.32 -15.59 5.56
N ALA A 192 3.78 -14.71 6.41
CA ALA A 192 3.42 -13.36 5.99
C ALA A 192 4.66 -12.57 5.53
N LEU A 193 5.78 -12.68 6.25
CA LEU A 193 7.05 -12.04 5.90
C LEU A 193 7.56 -12.51 4.53
N ILE A 194 7.56 -13.82 4.26
CA ILE A 194 8.02 -14.38 2.98
C ILE A 194 7.15 -13.89 1.82
N VAL A 195 5.82 -13.86 2.01
CA VAL A 195 4.89 -13.39 0.97
C VAL A 195 5.07 -11.89 0.72
N ALA A 196 5.24 -11.09 1.77
CA ALA A 196 5.51 -9.66 1.65
C ALA A 196 6.86 -9.40 0.96
N ALA A 197 7.91 -10.14 1.34
CA ALA A 197 9.23 -10.05 0.71
C ALA A 197 9.18 -10.44 -0.77
N PHE A 198 8.48 -11.51 -1.12
CA PHE A 198 8.26 -11.90 -2.51
C PHE A 198 7.52 -10.81 -3.30
N GLY A 199 6.44 -10.26 -2.73
CA GLY A 199 5.72 -9.14 -3.36
C GLY A 199 6.59 -7.90 -3.57
N MET A 200 7.49 -7.59 -2.63
CA MET A 200 8.48 -6.52 -2.79
C MET A 200 9.49 -6.80 -3.90
N VAL A 201 10.01 -8.03 -3.99
CA VAL A 201 10.89 -8.43 -5.10
C VAL A 201 10.18 -8.29 -6.44
N CYS A 202 8.93 -8.74 -6.54
CA CYS A 202 8.12 -8.52 -7.73
C CYS A 202 7.98 -7.02 -8.02
N LEU A 203 7.65 -6.19 -7.04
CA LEU A 203 7.52 -4.74 -7.22
C LEU A 203 8.80 -4.12 -7.80
N LEU A 204 9.97 -4.49 -7.26
CA LEU A 204 11.27 -4.04 -7.77
C LEU A 204 11.51 -4.49 -9.21
N ILE A 205 11.23 -5.75 -9.55
CA ILE A 205 11.31 -6.25 -10.94
C ILE A 205 10.39 -5.44 -11.86
N GLY A 206 9.19 -5.11 -11.38
CA GLY A 206 8.22 -4.31 -12.11
C GLY A 206 8.70 -2.89 -12.40
N LEU A 207 9.45 -2.29 -11.48
CA LEU A 207 10.06 -0.97 -11.66
C LEU A 207 11.07 -0.98 -12.82
N PHE A 208 11.86 -2.05 -12.96
CA PHE A 208 12.79 -2.22 -14.07
C PHE A 208 12.10 -2.48 -15.42
N ALA A 209 10.83 -2.91 -15.43
CA ALA A 209 10.03 -3.15 -16.62
C ALA A 209 9.14 -1.95 -17.01
N PHE A 210 9.68 -0.72 -16.96
CA PHE A 210 9.07 0.52 -17.44
C PHE A 210 7.68 0.85 -16.88
N GLY A 211 7.46 0.66 -15.56
CA GLY A 211 6.25 1.11 -14.86
C GLY A 211 5.00 0.25 -15.08
N ILE A 212 4.79 -0.30 -16.29
CA ILE A 212 3.77 -1.33 -16.55
C ILE A 212 4.03 -2.56 -15.67
N GLY A 213 5.30 -2.91 -15.50
CA GLY A 213 5.71 -3.97 -14.59
C GLY A 213 5.23 -3.76 -13.17
N VAL A 214 5.24 -2.51 -12.65
CA VAL A 214 4.80 -2.19 -11.28
C VAL A 214 3.32 -2.53 -11.09
N THR A 215 2.46 -2.23 -12.05
CA THR A 215 1.04 -2.56 -11.97
C THR A 215 0.81 -4.07 -11.90
N VAL A 216 1.54 -4.84 -12.70
CA VAL A 216 1.43 -6.30 -12.73
C VAL A 216 1.98 -6.91 -11.45
N THR A 217 3.12 -6.42 -10.97
CA THR A 217 3.82 -7.00 -9.83
C THR A 217 3.24 -6.59 -8.48
N TYR A 218 2.68 -5.37 -8.38
CA TYR A 218 1.91 -4.95 -7.21
C TYR A 218 0.63 -5.79 -7.02
N SER A 219 0.02 -6.26 -8.12
CA SER A 219 -1.13 -7.17 -8.07
C SER A 219 -0.80 -8.49 -7.38
N TYR A 220 0.43 -9.00 -7.51
CA TYR A 220 0.87 -10.20 -6.79
C TYR A 220 1.00 -9.97 -5.28
N LEU A 221 1.47 -8.81 -4.86
CA LEU A 221 1.52 -8.46 -3.44
C LEU A 221 0.10 -8.42 -2.85
N LEU A 222 -0.84 -7.75 -3.51
CA LEU A 222 -2.22 -7.67 -3.05
C LEU A 222 -2.91 -9.05 -3.02
N ALA A 223 -2.73 -9.86 -4.07
CA ALA A 223 -3.27 -11.21 -4.11
C ALA A 223 -2.64 -12.13 -3.05
N GLY A 224 -1.36 -11.94 -2.74
CA GLY A 224 -0.67 -12.63 -1.65
C GLY A 224 -1.25 -12.27 -0.28
N ILE A 225 -1.44 -10.97 -0.01
CA ILE A 225 -2.08 -10.47 1.22
C ILE A 225 -3.49 -11.04 1.36
N PHE A 226 -4.29 -11.01 0.29
CA PHE A 226 -5.63 -11.58 0.29
C PHE A 226 -5.64 -13.10 0.52
N SER A 227 -4.66 -13.81 -0.05
CA SER A 227 -4.52 -15.25 0.16
C SER A 227 -4.14 -15.60 1.60
N ILE A 228 -3.33 -14.77 2.27
CA ILE A 228 -3.08 -14.88 3.71
C ILE A 228 -4.37 -14.62 4.50
N TYR A 229 -5.11 -13.57 4.15
CA TYR A 229 -6.42 -13.27 4.75
C TYR A 229 -7.34 -14.49 4.66
N GLN A 230 -7.51 -15.09 3.49
CA GLN A 230 -8.38 -16.25 3.29
C GLN A 230 -7.92 -17.46 4.11
N ALA A 231 -6.61 -17.74 4.12
CA ALA A 231 -6.06 -18.88 4.84
C ALA A 231 -6.10 -18.73 6.37
N THR A 232 -6.25 -17.50 6.87
CA THR A 232 -6.37 -17.19 8.30
C THR A 232 -7.81 -16.89 8.74
N SER A 233 -8.73 -16.64 7.80
CA SER A 233 -10.16 -16.45 8.08
C SER A 233 -10.92 -17.77 8.30
N ASN A 234 -10.40 -18.89 7.79
CA ASN A 234 -10.99 -20.23 7.94
C ASN A 234 -10.53 -20.96 9.22
N LYS A 235 -10.01 -20.21 10.20
CA LYS A 235 -9.58 -20.69 11.52
C LYS A 235 -10.27 -19.87 12.58
#